data_AF-A0A847HS02-F1
#
_entry.id   AF-A0A847HS02-F1
#
_cell.length_a   1.000
_cell.length_b   1.000
_cell.length_c   1.000
_cell.angle_alpha   90.00
_cell.angle_beta   90.00
_cell.angle_gamma   90.00
#
_symmetry.space_group_name_H-M   'P 1'
#
loop_
_entity.id
_entity.type
_entity.pdbx_description
1 polymer ?
#
loop_
_entity_poly.entity_id
_entity_poly.type
_entity_poly.pdbx_seq_one_letter_code
_entity_poly.pdbx_strand_id
1 'polypeptide(L)'
;GVQRQTQNRNELLLDAYNLSQYSSLQADVLLEFIRRTRDPDERQDALQKLKDILKEDVPAVFLYSPVYTFAYHEDLHGVALGDLSLHSDRFLTLHNWYIRDDRVFRPGKGWLSFFPWLFSGSW
;
A
#
# COMPACT_ATOMS: atom_id res chain seq x y z
N GLY A 1 9.48 -12.24 3.80
CA GLY A 1 10.23 -13.43 4.23
C GLY A 1 9.30 -14.61 4.28
N VAL A 2 9.73 -15.78 3.82
CA VAL A 2 8.95 -17.03 3.91
C VAL A 2 9.15 -17.61 5.30
N GLN A 3 8.09 -17.74 6.09
CA GLN A 3 8.19 -18.41 7.39
C GLN A 3 8.32 -19.92 7.18
N ARG A 4 9.29 -20.54 7.86
CA ARG A 4 9.50 -21.98 7.77
C ARG A 4 8.49 -22.66 8.68
N GLN A 5 7.77 -23.65 8.14
CA GLN A 5 6.90 -24.49 8.96
C GLN A 5 7.76 -25.52 9.68
N THR A 6 8.13 -25.25 10.93
CA THR A 6 8.84 -26.20 11.78
C THR A 6 7.96 -26.69 12.94
N GLN A 7 8.11 -27.95 13.35
CA GLN A 7 7.37 -28.55 14.46
C GLN A 7 7.88 -28.13 15.85
N ASN A 8 9.01 -27.42 15.93
CA ASN A 8 9.59 -26.95 17.19
C ASN A 8 9.05 -25.57 17.55
N ARG A 9 8.34 -25.47 18.68
CA ARG A 9 7.74 -24.21 19.16
C ARG A 9 8.75 -23.08 19.36
N ASN A 10 9.97 -23.40 19.76
CA ASN A 10 11.01 -22.39 19.99
C ASN A 10 11.52 -21.78 18.67
N GLU A 11 11.46 -22.53 17.58
CA GLU A 11 11.84 -22.05 16.25
C GLU A 11 10.77 -21.13 15.65
N LEU A 12 9.49 -21.37 15.97
CA LEU A 12 8.39 -20.48 15.54
C LEU A 12 8.50 -19.06 16.14
N LEU A 13 9.03 -18.93 17.36
CA LEU A 13 9.26 -17.63 17.99
C LEU A 13 10.41 -16.86 17.31
N LEU A 14 11.43 -17.57 16.83
CA LEU A 14 12.58 -17.00 16.14
C LEU A 14 12.26 -16.62 14.69
N ASP A 15 11.35 -17.33 14.03
CA ASP A 15 10.92 -17.07 12.65
C ASP A 15 9.85 -15.97 12.54
N ALA A 16 9.34 -15.46 13.67
CA ALA A 16 8.38 -14.37 13.74
C ALA A 16 9.02 -12.98 13.61
N TYR A 17 8.27 -11.98 13.14
CA TYR A 17 8.73 -10.59 12.98
C TYR A 17 8.99 -9.83 14.32
N ASN A 18 9.18 -10.53 15.45
CA ASN A 18 9.43 -9.97 16.79
C ASN A 18 10.85 -10.30 17.28
N LEU A 19 11.85 -9.66 16.67
CA LEU A 19 13.27 -9.96 16.89
C LEU A 19 13.78 -9.62 18.31
N SER A 20 13.15 -8.64 18.97
CA SER A 20 13.48 -8.28 20.36
C SER A 20 12.84 -9.21 21.39
N GLN A 21 12.02 -10.18 20.95
CA GLN A 21 11.26 -11.07 21.83
C GLN A 21 10.37 -10.32 22.82
N TYR A 22 9.84 -9.17 22.40
CA TYR A 22 8.95 -8.36 23.22
C TYR A 22 7.66 -9.12 23.55
N SER A 23 7.21 -9.06 24.81
CA SER A 23 5.99 -9.72 25.27
C SER A 23 5.25 -8.82 26.26
N SER A 24 3.98 -8.53 25.96
CA SER A 24 3.12 -7.71 26.80
C SER A 24 1.66 -8.12 26.59
N LEU A 25 1.02 -8.61 27.65
CA LEU A 25 -0.38 -9.01 27.62
C LEU A 25 -1.29 -7.84 27.21
N GLN A 26 -0.97 -6.62 27.66
CA GLN A 26 -1.74 -5.42 27.33
C GLN A 26 -1.64 -5.09 25.83
N ALA A 27 -0.43 -5.17 25.27
CA ALA A 27 -0.21 -4.95 23.84
C ALA A 27 -0.94 -6.01 22.99
N ASP A 28 -0.90 -7.28 23.41
CA ASP A 28 -1.58 -8.38 22.71
C ASP A 28 -3.10 -8.19 22.70
N VAL A 29 -3.70 -7.81 23.83
CA VAL A 29 -5.14 -7.53 23.93
C VAL A 29 -5.55 -6.36 23.02
N LEU A 30 -4.75 -5.28 23.00
CA LEU A 30 -5.02 -4.14 22.12
C LEU A 30 -4.91 -4.53 20.64
N LEU A 31 -3.89 -5.29 20.26
CA LEU A 31 -3.72 -5.79 18.89
C LEU A 31 -4.89 -6.67 18.44
N GLU A 32 -5.37 -7.54 19.32
CA GLU A 32 -6.55 -8.37 19.04
C GLU A 32 -7.81 -7.51 18.83
N PHE A 33 -8.02 -6.51 19.69
CA PHE A 33 -9.13 -5.57 19.56
C PHE A 33 -9.06 -4.76 18.25
N ILE A 34 -7.90 -4.18 17.94
CA ILE A 34 -7.67 -3.40 16.71
C ILE A 34 -8.00 -4.21 15.45
N ARG A 35 -7.72 -5.51 15.45
CA ARG A 35 -8.03 -6.41 14.31
C ARG A 35 -9.51 -6.75 14.19
N ARG A 36 -10.28 -6.68 15.28
CA ARG A 36 -11.68 -7.09 15.33
C ARG A 36 -12.66 -5.94 15.19
N THR A 37 -12.35 -4.78 15.76
CA THR A 37 -13.26 -3.63 15.74
C THR A 37 -13.47 -3.13 14.31
N ARG A 38 -14.69 -2.69 14.04
CA ARG A 38 -15.09 -2.05 12.77
C ARG A 38 -15.31 -0.56 12.93
N ASP A 39 -15.32 -0.07 14.17
CA ASP A 39 -15.48 1.35 14.47
C ASP A 39 -14.12 2.06 14.28
N PRO A 40 -14.02 3.04 13.37
CA PRO A 40 -12.78 3.78 13.14
C PRO A 40 -12.25 4.52 14.37
N ASP A 41 -13.14 5.07 15.20
CA ASP A 41 -12.78 5.89 16.35
C ASP A 41 -12.24 5.00 17.48
N GLU A 42 -12.91 3.88 17.76
CA GLU A 42 -12.42 2.88 18.72
C GLU A 42 -11.07 2.30 18.28
N ARG A 43 -10.90 2.02 16.99
CA ARG A 43 -9.64 1.52 16.44
C ARG A 43 -8.53 2.54 16.63
N GLN A 44 -8.81 3.82 16.41
CA GLN A 44 -7.84 4.89 16.56
C GLN A 44 -7.42 5.07 18.03
N ASP A 45 -8.36 5.02 18.96
CA ASP A 45 -8.08 5.07 20.41
C ASP A 45 -7.21 3.88 20.86
N ALA A 46 -7.54 2.67 20.43
CA ALA A 46 -6.76 1.48 20.74
C ALA A 46 -5.33 1.54 20.15
N LEU A 47 -5.18 2.06 18.92
CA LEU A 47 -3.87 2.30 18.31
C LEU A 47 -3.04 3.32 19.11
N GLN A 48 -3.68 4.36 19.65
CA GLN A 48 -3.00 5.36 20.47
C GLN A 48 -2.50 4.74 21.79
N LYS A 49 -3.34 3.96 22.48
CA LYS A 49 -2.94 3.23 23.70
C LYS A 49 -1.80 2.26 23.44
N LEU A 50 -1.84 1.53 22.31
CA LEU A 50 -0.76 0.62 21.93
C LEU A 50 0.55 1.38 21.70
N LYS A 51 0.50 2.54 21.03
CA LYS A 51 1.68 3.39 20.84
C LYS A 51 2.27 3.86 22.16
N ASP A 52 1.45 4.19 23.14
CA ASP A 52 1.92 4.68 24.44
C ASP A 52 2.60 3.56 25.24
N ILE A 53 2.04 2.35 25.23
CA ILE A 53 2.69 1.16 25.80
C ILE A 53 4.05 0.89 25.12
N LEU A 54 4.11 0.93 23.78
CA LEU A 54 5.37 0.70 23.06
C LEU A 54 6.43 1.77 23.34
N LYS A 55 6.02 3.01 23.64
CA LYS A 55 6.95 4.08 24.04
C LYS A 55 7.47 3.88 25.46
N GLU A 56 6.66 3.33 26.36
CA GLU A 56 7.07 3.03 27.74
C GLU A 56 8.00 1.81 27.79
N ASP A 57 7.64 0.73 27.09
CA ASP A 57 8.37 -0.53 27.11
C ASP A 57 9.62 -0.53 26.21
N VAL A 58 9.67 0.39 25.22
CA VAL A 58 10.78 0.57 24.26
C VAL A 58 11.31 -0.76 23.67
N PRO A 59 10.45 -1.61 23.05
CA PRO A 59 10.92 -2.87 22.46
C PRO A 59 11.76 -2.67 21.18
N ALA A 60 11.73 -1.46 20.63
CA ALA A 60 12.55 -1.00 19.52
C ALA A 60 12.69 0.54 19.58
N VAL A 61 13.78 1.07 19.02
CA VAL A 61 14.00 2.52 18.89
C VAL A 61 13.63 2.96 17.48
N PHE A 62 12.52 3.67 17.33
CA PHE A 62 12.07 4.22 16.05
C PHE A 62 12.85 5.49 15.71
N LEU A 63 13.56 5.48 14.58
CA LEU A 63 14.40 6.61 14.16
C LEU A 63 13.67 7.58 13.22
N TYR A 64 13.21 7.08 12.07
CA TYR A 64 12.53 7.87 11.04
C TYR A 64 11.78 6.97 10.04
N SER A 65 10.93 7.57 9.20
CA SER A 65 10.34 6.92 8.02
C SER A 65 11.10 7.36 6.76
N PRO A 66 11.71 6.43 6.00
CA PRO A 66 12.48 6.79 4.81
C PRO A 66 11.56 7.26 3.66
N VAL A 67 12.03 8.26 2.91
CA VAL A 67 11.42 8.60 1.62
C VAL A 67 11.92 7.65 0.56
N TYR A 68 11.03 6.85 -0.02
CA TYR A 68 11.39 5.92 -1.09
C TYR A 68 11.50 6.64 -2.42
N THR A 69 12.73 6.69 -2.95
CA THR A 69 13.00 7.19 -4.30
C THR A 69 13.12 6.00 -5.25
N PHE A 70 12.34 6.01 -6.34
CA PHE A 70 12.36 4.97 -7.36
C PHE A 70 12.50 5.62 -8.74
N ALA A 71 13.56 5.24 -9.46
CA ALA A 71 13.81 5.71 -10.82
C ALA A 71 13.30 4.68 -11.83
N TYR A 72 12.70 5.17 -12.91
CA TYR A 72 12.23 4.37 -14.04
C TYR A 72 12.43 5.15 -15.34
N HIS A 73 12.36 4.45 -16.47
CA HIS A 73 12.56 5.06 -17.79
C HIS A 73 11.41 6.02 -18.13
N GLU A 74 11.68 7.15 -18.77
CA GLU A 74 10.67 8.17 -19.07
C GLU A 74 9.51 7.67 -19.97
N ASP A 75 9.81 6.73 -20.87
CA ASP A 75 8.81 6.04 -21.72
C ASP A 75 7.84 5.12 -20.95
N LEU A 76 8.09 4.85 -19.66
CA LEU A 76 7.20 4.02 -18.85
C LEU A 76 6.10 4.88 -18.23
N HIS A 77 4.88 4.69 -18.71
CA HIS A 77 3.70 5.39 -18.26
C HIS A 77 2.87 4.55 -17.28
N GLY A 78 1.97 5.19 -16.56
CA GLY A 78 1.07 4.52 -15.60
C GLY A 78 1.72 4.17 -14.25
N VAL A 79 2.97 4.59 -14.01
CA VAL A 79 3.64 4.42 -12.72
C VAL A 79 3.02 5.37 -11.70
N ALA A 80 2.45 4.81 -10.64
CA ALA A 80 1.99 5.56 -9.47
C ALA A 80 2.51 4.87 -8.20
N LEU A 81 3.16 5.64 -7.33
CA LEU A 81 3.61 5.19 -6.02
C LEU A 81 2.54 5.57 -4.99
N GLY A 82 1.98 4.57 -4.32
CA GLY A 82 1.07 4.75 -3.19
C GLY A 82 1.82 4.88 -1.87
N ASP A 83 1.12 4.62 -0.76
CA ASP A 83 1.75 4.45 0.54
C ASP A 83 2.50 3.10 0.58
N LEU A 84 3.80 3.14 0.86
CA LEU A 84 4.71 2.01 0.74
C LEU A 84 5.00 1.46 2.14
N SER A 85 4.35 0.35 2.50
CA SER A 85 4.64 -0.36 3.76
C SER A 85 5.85 -1.29 3.60
N LEU A 86 6.01 -1.87 2.42
CA LEU A 86 7.11 -2.74 2.03
C LEU A 86 7.78 -2.23 0.76
N HIS A 87 9.05 -2.58 0.57
CA HIS A 87 9.77 -2.28 -0.67
C HIS A 87 9.07 -2.85 -1.92
N SER A 88 8.41 -4.00 -1.79
CA SER A 88 7.63 -4.63 -2.88
C SER A 88 6.43 -3.81 -3.32
N ASP A 89 5.91 -2.93 -2.47
CA ASP A 89 4.65 -2.21 -2.71
C ASP A 89 4.75 -1.23 -3.90
N ARG A 90 5.97 -0.86 -4.30
CA ARG A 90 6.21 -0.06 -5.52
C ARG A 90 5.68 -0.72 -6.79
N PHE A 91 5.49 -2.03 -6.79
CA PHE A 91 4.97 -2.80 -7.92
C PHE A 91 3.45 -3.06 -7.85
N LEU A 92 2.74 -2.49 -6.87
CA LEU A 92 1.28 -2.66 -6.77
C LEU A 92 0.54 -2.15 -8.00
N THR A 93 1.08 -1.12 -8.67
CA THR A 93 0.50 -0.53 -9.88
C THR A 93 1.02 -1.15 -11.17
N LEU A 94 1.84 -2.21 -11.11
CA LEU A 94 2.50 -2.83 -12.27
C LEU A 94 1.53 -3.20 -13.40
N HIS A 95 0.31 -3.62 -13.05
CA HIS A 95 -0.75 -3.96 -13.99
C HIS A 95 -1.24 -2.77 -14.85
N ASN A 96 -0.98 -1.54 -14.43
CA ASN A 96 -1.31 -0.31 -15.16
C ASN A 96 -0.13 0.24 -15.95
N TRP A 97 1.04 -0.39 -15.88
CA TRP A 97 2.24 0.12 -16.53
C TRP A 97 2.23 -0.21 -18.03
N TYR A 98 2.57 0.75 -18.87
CA TYR A 98 2.65 0.56 -20.32
C TYR A 98 3.71 1.46 -20.93
N ILE A 99 4.22 1.04 -22.10
CA ILE A 99 5.19 1.81 -22.90
C ILE A 99 4.53 2.41 -24.14
N ARG A 100 3.58 1.71 -24.75
CA ARG A 100 2.90 2.15 -25.99
C ARG A 100 1.41 2.34 -25.72
N ASP A 101 0.89 3.47 -26.17
CA ASP A 101 -0.52 3.80 -26.19
C ASP A 101 -0.98 4.14 -27.62
N ASP A 102 -2.24 3.81 -27.93
CA ASP A 102 -2.87 4.16 -29.20
C ASP A 102 -4.03 5.11 -28.96
N ARG A 103 -4.13 6.16 -29.77
CA ARG A 103 -5.25 7.10 -29.73
C ARG A 103 -6.39 6.56 -30.58
N VAL A 104 -7.50 6.19 -29.92
CA VAL A 104 -8.70 5.71 -30.59
C VAL A 104 -9.81 6.76 -30.46
N PHE A 105 -10.54 7.02 -31.55
CA PHE A 105 -11.73 7.84 -31.48
C PHE A 105 -12.77 7.20 -30.56
N ARG A 106 -13.55 8.03 -29.85
CA ARG A 106 -14.73 7.54 -29.14
C ARG A 106 -15.68 6.86 -30.15
N PRO A 107 -16.40 5.81 -29.76
CA PRO A 107 -17.39 5.18 -30.63
C PRO A 107 -18.33 6.21 -31.27
N GLY A 108 -18.49 6.15 -32.60
CA GLY A 108 -19.33 7.09 -33.36
C GLY A 108 -18.70 8.45 -33.68
N LYS A 109 -17.45 8.70 -33.29
CA LYS A 109 -16.70 9.90 -33.67
C LYS A 109 -15.56 9.55 -34.61
N GLY A 110 -15.22 10.48 -35.50
CA GLY A 110 -14.11 10.34 -36.44
C GLY A 110 -13.59 11.71 -36.85
N TRP A 111 -12.66 11.76 -37.78
CA TRP A 111 -12.06 13.02 -38.24
C TRP A 111 -13.10 14.03 -38.77
N LEU A 112 -14.19 13.55 -39.39
CA LEU A 112 -15.30 14.39 -39.87
C LEU A 112 -16.13 15.01 -38.75
N SER A 113 -16.09 14.44 -37.53
CA SER A 113 -16.86 14.97 -36.39
C SER A 113 -16.36 16.34 -35.89
N PHE A 114 -15.19 16.80 -36.36
CA PHE A 114 -14.64 18.12 -36.04
C PHE A 114 -15.15 19.25 -36.92
N PHE A 115 -15.82 18.95 -38.05
CA PHE A 115 -16.33 19.96 -38.96
C PHE A 115 -17.87 19.90 -39.08
N PRO A 116 -18.64 20.26 -38.03
CA PRO A 116 -20.10 20.31 -38.11
C PRO A 116 -20.61 21.17 -39.27
N TRP A 117 -19.87 22.24 -39.58
CA TRP A 117 -20.20 23.23 -40.61
C TRP A 117 -20.11 22.72 -42.06
N LEU A 118 -19.44 21.58 -42.31
CA LEU A 118 -19.15 21.07 -43.65
C LEU A 118 -20.36 20.34 -44.22
N PHE A 119 -21.32 19.96 -43.35
CA PHE A 119 -22.57 19.30 -43.70
C PHE A 119 -23.80 20.09 -43.23
N SER A 120 -23.65 21.27 -42.63
CA SER A 120 -24.76 22.14 -42.19
C SER A 120 -25.11 23.25 -43.19
N GLY A 121 -24.76 23.08 -44.47
CA GLY A 121 -25.22 23.95 -45.55
C GLY A 121 -26.62 23.53 -46.00
N SER A 122 -27.65 24.29 -45.59
CA SER A 122 -29.00 24.22 -46.14
C SER A 122 -29.01 24.66 -47.60
N TRP A 123 -29.49 23.81 -48.50
CA TRP A 123 -30.14 24.20 -49.75
C TRP A 123 -31.66 24.22 -49.54
#